data_AF-A0A329MUS5-F1
#
_entry.id   AF-A0A329MUS5-F1
#
_cell.length_a   1.000
_cell.length_b   1.000
_cell.length_c   1.000
_cell.angle_alpha   90.00
_cell.angle_beta   90.00
_cell.angle_gamma   90.00
#
_symmetry.space_group_name_H-M   'P 1'
#
loop_
_entity.id
_entity.type
_entity.pdbx_description
1 polymer ?
#
loop_
_entity_poly.entity_id
_entity_poly.type
_entity_poly.pdbx_seq_one_letter_code
_entity_poly.pdbx_strand_id
1 'polypeptide(L)' 'MDNKIEIIPYDKNWESEFLTVRKEILKVLNDSSIRIEHNGSTSVPRLSAKPIIDIQISVTNFDKL' A
#
# COMPACT_ATOMS: atom_id res chain seq x y z
N MET A 1 1.02 14.04 24.61
CA MET A 1 1.72 13.17 23.64
C MET A 1 1.81 13.95 22.35
N ASP A 2 3.02 14.17 21.83
CA ASP A 2 3.22 14.96 20.62
C ASP A 2 2.68 14.19 19.39
N ASN A 3 1.49 14.55 18.93
CA ASN A 3 0.87 14.06 17.70
C ASN A 3 1.44 14.78 16.47
N LYS A 4 2.76 14.85 16.32
CA LYS A 4 3.36 15.53 15.18
C LYS A 4 3.31 14.59 13.97
N ILE A 5 2.42 14.89 13.03
CA ILE A 5 2.37 14.21 11.74
C ILE A 5 3.50 14.79 10.88
N GLU A 6 4.46 13.95 10.54
CA GLU A 6 5.51 14.30 9.58
C GLU A 6 5.04 14.04 8.15
N ILE A 7 5.15 15.08 7.32
CA ILE A 7 4.89 15.02 5.88
C ILE A 7 6.23 15.25 5.19
N ILE A 8 6.64 14.30 4.35
CA ILE A 8 7.89 14.38 3.59
C ILE A 8 7.63 14.55 2.10
N PRO A 9 8.58 15.10 1.32
CA PRO A 9 8.52 15.05 -0.14
C PRO A 9 8.36 13.61 -0.65
N TYR A 10 7.83 13.46 -1.86
CA TYR A 10 7.67 12.15 -2.50
C TYR A 10 8.98 11.36 -2.46
N ASP A 11 8.95 10.17 -1.87
CA ASP A 11 10.04 9.20 -1.93
C ASP A 11 9.78 8.19 -3.05
N LYS A 12 10.74 8.08 -3.97
CA LYS A 12 10.70 7.10 -5.07
C LYS A 12 10.74 5.65 -4.59
N ASN A 13 11.14 5.40 -3.33
CA ASN A 13 11.17 4.07 -2.73
C ASN A 13 9.77 3.56 -2.37
N TRP A 14 8.76 4.42 -2.26
CA TRP A 14 7.40 3.99 -1.89
C TRP A 14 6.81 2.96 -2.86
N GLU A 15 7.16 3.04 -4.15
CA GLU A 15 6.75 2.06 -5.15
C GLU A 15 7.38 0.67 -4.88
N SER A 16 8.67 0.62 -4.56
CA SER A 16 9.37 -0.65 -4.28
C SER A 16 8.96 -1.25 -2.94
N GLU A 17 8.68 -0.42 -1.94
CA GLU A 17 8.09 -0.84 -0.66
C GLU A 17 6.72 -1.48 -0.86
N PHE A 18 5.83 -0.83 -1.62
CA PHE A 18 4.54 -1.40 -2.00
C PHE A 18 4.70 -2.75 -2.71
N LEU A 19 5.57 -2.84 -3.72
CA LEU A 19 5.78 -4.08 -4.48
C LEU A 19 6.29 -5.23 -3.61
N THR A 20 7.14 -4.92 -2.62
CA THR A 20 7.65 -5.89 -1.65
C THR A 20 6.52 -6.46 -0.80
N VAL A 21 5.70 -5.59 -0.20
CA VAL A 21 4.57 -6.03 0.64
C VAL A 21 3.50 -6.74 -0.20
N ARG A 22 3.21 -6.26 -1.41
CA ARG A 22 2.30 -6.91 -2.37
C ARG A 22 2.71 -8.36 -2.63
N LYS A 23 4.00 -8.62 -2.83
CA LYS A 23 4.50 -9.97 -3.07
C LYS A 23 4.27 -10.89 -1.87
N GLU A 24 4.50 -10.40 -0.66
CA GLU A 24 4.26 -11.17 0.57
C GLU A 24 2.75 -11.43 0.78
N ILE A 25 1.88 -10.45 0.52
CA ILE A 25 0.43 -10.64 0.59
C ILE A 25 -0.03 -11.72 -0.40
N LEU A 26 0.43 -11.67 -1.67
CA LEU A 26 0.09 -12.68 -2.68
C LEU A 26 0.51 -14.10 -2.27
N LYS A 27 1.69 -14.22 -1.64
CA LYS A 27 2.21 -15.50 -1.17
C LYS A 27 1.35 -16.11 -0.06
N VAL A 28 0.77 -15.28 0.82
CA VAL A 28 -0.06 -15.73 1.93
C VAL A 28 -1.49 -16.04 1.49
N LEU A 29 -2.12 -15.13 0.73
CA LEU A 29 -3.52 -15.29 0.33
C LEU A 29 -3.70 -16.37 -0.74
N ASN A 30 -2.68 -16.60 -1.58
CA ASN A 30 -2.66 -17.68 -2.58
C ASN A 30 -3.93 -17.79 -3.45
N ASP A 31 -4.59 -16.65 -3.71
CA ASP A 31 -5.80 -16.55 -4.50
C ASP A 31 -5.53 -15.61 -5.68
N SER A 32 -5.69 -16.12 -6.91
CA SER A 32 -5.47 -15.35 -8.13
C SER A 32 -6.58 -14.35 -8.45
N SER A 33 -7.71 -14.42 -7.77
CA SER A 33 -8.87 -13.54 -7.97
C SER A 33 -8.76 -12.20 -7.23
N ILE A 34 -7.80 -12.08 -6.30
CA ILE A 34 -7.59 -10.86 -5.53
C ILE A 34 -6.84 -9.81 -6.37
N ARG A 35 -7.27 -8.56 -6.27
CA ARG A 35 -6.54 -7.42 -6.85
C ARG A 35 -5.89 -6.64 -5.71
N ILE A 36 -4.60 -6.33 -5.86
CA ILE A 36 -3.82 -5.60 -4.86
C ILE A 36 -3.25 -4.34 -5.52
N GLU A 37 -3.56 -3.18 -4.94
CA GLU A 37 -3.26 -1.86 -5.50
C GLU A 37 -2.59 -0.96 -4.44
N HIS A 38 -1.66 -0.11 -4.89
CA HIS A 38 -1.07 0.94 -4.06
C HIS A 38 -2.05 2.10 -3.99
N ASN A 39 -2.59 2.35 -2.81
CA ASN A 39 -3.57 3.41 -2.57
C ASN A 39 -2.93 4.56 -1.74
N GLY A 40 -3.70 5.62 -1.50
CA GLY A 40 -3.28 6.73 -0.65
C GLY A 40 -2.28 7.67 -1.31
N SER A 41 -1.82 8.68 -0.57
CA SER A 41 -0.98 9.74 -1.12
C SER A 41 0.42 9.27 -1.55
N THR A 42 0.94 8.18 -0.95
CA THR A 42 2.25 7.63 -1.31
C THR A 42 2.25 6.91 -2.66
N SER A 43 1.08 6.63 -3.25
CA SER A 43 0.96 6.07 -4.60
C SER A 43 0.99 7.12 -5.71
N VAL A 44 1.01 8.41 -5.35
CA VAL A 44 0.97 9.53 -6.30
C VAL A 44 2.37 10.14 -6.47
N PRO A 45 3.03 9.94 -7.63
CA PRO A 45 4.34 10.52 -7.88
C PRO A 45 4.35 12.04 -7.70
N ARG A 46 5.40 12.54 -7.04
CA ARG A 46 5.65 13.96 -6.72
C ARG A 46 4.68 14.58 -5.68
N LEU A 47 3.85 13.79 -5.01
CA LEU A 47 3.02 14.27 -3.92
C LEU A 47 3.75 14.11 -2.57
N SER A 48 3.86 15.18 -1.79
CA SER A 48 4.31 15.09 -0.40
C SER A 48 3.26 14.39 0.45
N ALA A 49 3.67 13.46 1.29
CA ALA A 49 2.77 12.61 2.06
C ALA A 49 3.38 12.22 3.41
N LYS A 50 2.52 11.70 4.30
CA LYS A 50 2.99 10.94 5.45
C LYS A 50 3.64 9.65 4.93
N PRO A 51 4.80 9.22 5.44
CA PRO A 51 5.52 8.04 4.93
C PRO A 51 4.85 6.74 5.40
N ILE A 52 3.63 6.47 4.90
CA ILE A 52 2.84 5.27 5.16
C ILE A 52 2.34 4.75 3.81
N ILE A 53 2.58 3.47 3.56
CA ILE A 53 2.09 2.77 2.36
C ILE A 53 0.68 2.25 2.65
N ASP A 54 -0.32 2.78 1.95
CA ASP A 54 -1.68 2.25 1.98
C ASP A 54 -1.85 1.20 0.89
N ILE A 55 -2.35 0.02 1.26
CA ILE A 55 -2.55 -1.10 0.34
C ILE A 55 -4.04 -1.47 0.33
N GLN A 56 -4.63 -1.46 -0.86
CA GLN A 56 -6.00 -1.92 -1.06
C GLN A 56 -5.98 -3.34 -1.60
N ILE A 57 -6.78 -4.22 -0.98
CA ILE A 57 -7.04 -5.57 -1.46
C ILE A 57 -8.53 -5.64 -1.83
N SER A 58 -8.81 -5.88 -3.10
CA SER A 58 -10.18 -6.06 -3.61
C SER A 58 -10.45 -7.53 -3.84
N VAL A 59 -11.57 -8.01 -3.33
CA VAL A 59 -12.01 -9.41 -3.44
C VAL A 59 -13.44 -9.49 -3.94
N THR A 60 -13.79 -10.61 -4.56
CA THR A 60 -15.15 -10.84 -5.07
C THR A 60 -16.13 -11.22 -3.97
N ASN A 61 -15.64 -11.80 -2.87
CA ASN A 61 -16.39 -12.14 -1.68
C ASN A 61 -15.47 -12.11 -0.46
N PHE A 62 -15.80 -11.28 0.53
CA PHE A 62 -15.00 -11.10 1.73
C PHE A 62 -15.08 -12.31 2.69
N ASP A 63 -16.18 -13.06 2.68
CA ASP A 63 -16.37 -14.23 3.54
C ASP A 63 -15.51 -15.43 3.13
N LYS A 64 -14.84 -15.35 1.97
CA LYS A 64 -13.96 -16.39 1.43
C LYS A 64 -12.47 -16.11 1.63
N LEU A 65 -12.14 -14.98 2.25
CA LEU A 65 -10.75 -14.62 2.55
C LEU A 65 -10.22 -15.32 3.79
#